data_AF-A0A1F6EHS1-F1
#
_entry.id   AF-A0A1F6EHS1-F1
#
_cell.length_a   1.000
_cell.length_b   1.000
_cell.length_c   1.000
_cell.angle_alpha   90.00
_cell.angle_beta   90.00
_cell.angle_gamma   90.00
#
_symmetry.space_group_name_H-M   'P 1'
#
loop_
_entity.id
_entity.type
_entity.pdbx_description
1 polymer ?
#
loop_
_entity_poly.entity_id
_entity_poly.type
_entity_poly.pdbx_seq_one_letter_code
_entity_poly.pdbx_strand_id
1 'polypeptide(L)' 'MATTHDKHLEYLIEQKILELYGDPDAGLELKESFVAELRRRTRKKQKTIPLSAVLKKYGLR' A
#
# COMPACT_ATOMS: atom_id res chain seq x y z
N MET A 1 -20.13 18.21 26.83
CA MET A 1 -18.96 17.32 26.78
C MET A 1 -19.29 16.22 25.79
N ALA A 2 -18.62 16.15 24.63
CA ALA A 2 -18.89 15.10 23.64
C ALA A 2 -18.63 13.71 24.24
N THR A 3 -19.49 12.74 23.96
CA THR A 3 -19.39 11.41 24.55
C THR A 3 -18.23 10.64 23.90
N THR A 4 -17.72 9.60 24.58
CA THR A 4 -16.65 8.74 24.03
C THR A 4 -17.04 8.12 22.69
N HIS A 5 -18.33 7.85 22.50
CA HIS A 5 -18.87 7.31 21.25
C HIS A 5 -18.75 8.32 20.10
N ASP A 6 -19.08 9.59 20.35
CA ASP A 6 -19.01 10.65 19.33
C ASP A 6 -17.57 10.84 18.84
N LYS A 7 -16.59 10.83 19.76
CA LYS A 7 -15.16 10.93 19.43
C LYS A 7 -14.65 9.74 18.62
N HIS A 8 -15.17 8.54 18.89
CA HIS A 8 -14.79 7.36 18.12
C HIS A 8 -15.32 7.40 16.69
N LEU A 9 -16.56 7.90 16.53
CA LEU A 9 -17.17 8.10 15.22
C LEU A 9 -16.43 9.19 14.42
N GLU A 10 -16.10 10.32 15.04
CA GLU A 10 -15.29 11.38 14.42
C GLU A 10 -13.94 10.84 13.93
N TYR A 11 -13.24 10.09 14.78
CA TYR A 11 -11.97 9.46 14.41
C TYR A 11 -12.11 8.51 13.21
N LEU A 12 -13.15 7.66 13.20
CA LEU A 12 -13.43 6.76 12.09
C LEU A 12 -13.71 7.51 10.78
N ILE A 13 -14.47 8.60 10.85
CA ILE A 13 -14.79 9.45 9.69
C ILE A 13 -13.51 10.10 9.16
N GLU A 14 -12.67 10.66 10.03
CA GLU A 14 -11.39 11.27 9.64
C GLU A 14 -10.46 10.27 8.96
N GLN A 15 -10.31 9.06 9.52
CA GLN A 15 -9.50 8.01 8.90
C GLN A 15 -10.05 7.64 7.52
N LYS A 16 -11.37 7.54 7.36
CA LYS A 16 -11.96 7.19 6.06
C LYS A 16 -11.79 8.29 5.03
N ILE A 17 -11.88 9.56 5.43
CA ILE A 17 -11.58 10.70 4.57
C ILE A 17 -10.11 10.68 4.14
N LEU A 18 -9.18 10.42 5.07
CA LEU A 18 -7.76 10.31 4.74
C LEU A 18 -7.44 9.13 3.83
N GLU A 19 -8.10 7.99 4.00
CA GLU A 19 -7.95 6.86 3.07
C GLU A 19 -8.44 7.20 1.66
N LEU A 20 -9.55 7.93 1.55
CA LEU A 20 -10.18 8.25 0.27
C LEU A 20 -9.45 9.38 -0.48
N TYR A 21 -8.98 10.40 0.24
CA TYR A 21 -8.39 11.60 -0.34
C TYR A 21 -6.87 11.72 -0.12
N GLY A 22 -6.29 10.84 0.69
CA GLY A 22 -4.85 10.79 0.95
C GLY A 22 -4.08 9.97 -0.07
N ASP A 23 -4.75 9.22 -0.94
CA ASP A 23 -4.12 8.56 -2.08
C ASP A 23 -4.13 9.50 -3.30
N PRO A 24 -3.00 10.11 -3.66
CA PRO A 24 -2.90 10.99 -4.82
C PRO A 24 -3.10 10.24 -6.14
N ASP A 25 -2.99 8.90 -6.12
CA ASP A 25 -3.19 8.04 -7.28
C ASP A 25 -4.62 7.47 -7.35
N ALA A 26 -5.50 7.84 -6.42
CA ALA A 26 -6.88 7.38 -6.39
C ALA A 26 -7.62 7.68 -7.71
N GLY A 27 -8.20 6.64 -8.31
CA GLY A 27 -8.92 6.75 -9.58
C GLY A 27 -8.02 6.79 -10.82
N LEU A 28 -6.69 6.66 -10.68
CA LEU A 28 -5.79 6.50 -11.81
C LEU A 28 -5.71 5.03 -12.26
N GLU A 29 -5.71 4.83 -13.56
CA GLU A 29 -5.47 3.52 -14.16
C GLU A 29 -3.99 3.33 -14.48
N LEU A 30 -3.52 2.07 -14.36
CA LEU A 30 -2.17 1.73 -14.79
C LEU A 30 -2.07 1.83 -16.31
N LYS A 31 -1.00 2.46 -16.80
CA LYS A 31 -0.70 2.49 -18.24
C LYS A 31 -0.58 1.07 -18.79
N GLU A 32 -1.18 0.82 -19.94
CA GLU A 32 -1.14 -0.49 -20.61
C GLU A 32 0.29 -1.03 -20.81
N SER A 33 1.25 -0.15 -21.13
CA SER A 33 2.66 -0.52 -21.27
C SER A 33 3.26 -1.05 -19.96
N PHE A 34 2.87 -0.48 -18.82
CA PHE A 34 3.29 -0.93 -17.50
C PHE A 34 2.65 -2.29 -17.17
N VAL A 35 1.36 -2.46 -17.44
CA VAL A 35 0.64 -3.72 -17.22
C VAL A 35 1.24 -4.85 -18.05
N ALA A 36 1.57 -4.59 -19.33
CA ALA A 36 2.21 -5.56 -20.21
C ALA A 36 3.58 -6.01 -19.68
N GLU A 37 4.40 -5.07 -19.23
CA GLU A 37 5.71 -5.36 -18.64
C GLU A 37 5.58 -6.14 -17.31
N LEU A 38 4.63 -5.75 -16.45
CA LEU A 38 4.36 -6.45 -15.20
C LEU A 38 3.97 -7.92 -15.46
N ARG A 39 3.03 -8.15 -16.39
CA ARG A 39 2.62 -9.51 -16.82
C ARG A 39 3.80 -10.30 -17.36
N ARG A 40 4.69 -9.67 -18.15
CA ARG A 40 5.91 -10.33 -18.66
C ARG A 40 6.84 -10.77 -17.53
N ARG A 41 7.02 -9.94 -16.49
CA ARG A 41 7.89 -10.22 -15.34
C ARG A 41 7.33 -11.26 -14.38
N THR A 42 6.01 -11.31 -14.21
CA THR A 42 5.35 -12.25 -13.29
C THR A 42 5.11 -13.64 -13.90
N ARG A 43 5.10 -13.76 -15.24
CA ARG A 43 5.01 -15.06 -15.93
C ARG A 43 6.10 -16.06 -15.57
N LYS A 44 7.27 -15.61 -15.13
CA LYS A 44 8.37 -16.49 -14.69
C LYS A 44 8.42 -16.51 -13.17
N LYS A 45 8.60 -17.70 -12.58
CA LYS A 45 8.89 -17.84 -11.15
C LYS A 45 10.11 -16.99 -10.82
N GLN A 46 9.92 -15.95 -10.02
CA GLN A 46 11.01 -15.05 -9.68
C GLN A 46 11.98 -15.74 -8.73
N LYS A 47 13.28 -15.47 -8.92
CA LYS A 47 14.30 -15.88 -7.96
C LYS A 47 14.12 -15.02 -6.72
N THR A 48 13.61 -15.62 -5.65
CA THR A 48 13.50 -14.98 -4.35
C THR A 48 14.73 -15.26 -3.50
N ILE A 49 15.01 -14.40 -2.54
CA ILE A 49 16.00 -14.64 -1.50
C ILE A 49 15.30 -14.63 -0.13
N PRO A 50 15.85 -15.30 0.89
CA PRO A 50 15.30 -15.26 2.24
C PRO A 50 15.22 -13.83 2.79
N LEU A 51 14.19 -13.55 3.59
CA LEU A 51 14.03 -12.25 4.25
C LEU A 51 15.27 -11.86 5.07
N SER A 52 15.89 -12.83 5.77
CA SER A 52 17.12 -12.62 6.52
C SER A 52 18.29 -12.08 5.67
N ALA A 53 18.39 -12.52 4.42
CA ALA A 53 19.40 -12.02 3.49
C ALA A 53 19.13 -10.57 3.07
N VAL A 54 17.85 -10.19 2.90
CA VAL A 54 17.43 -8.82 2.63
C VAL A 54 17.75 -7.92 3.82
N LEU A 55 17.32 -8.30 5.02
CA LEU A 55 17.54 -7.54 6.25
C LEU A 55 19.04 -7.26 6.47
N LYS A 56 19.88 -8.31 6.34
CA LYS A 56 21.33 -8.19 6.41
C LYS A 56 21.91 -7.22 5.36
N LYS A 57 21.42 -7.27 4.11
CA LYS A 57 21.90 -6.40 3.02
C LYS A 57 21.62 -4.92 3.29
N TYR A 58 20.46 -4.62 3.89
CA TYR A 58 20.02 -3.24 4.15
C TYR A 58 20.30 -2.76 5.58
N GLY A 59 21.03 -3.53 6.39
CA GLY A 59 21.41 -3.14 7.75
C GLY A 59 20.23 -3.12 8.73
N LEU A 60 19.12 -3.76 8.39
CA LEU A 60 17.96 -3.93 9.26
C LEU A 60 18.20 -5.20 10.11
N ARG A 61 17.94 -5.12 11.42
CA ARG A 61 18.04 -6.24 12.37
C ARG A 61 16.66 -6.60 12.89
#